data_AF-A0A0K9HA84-F1
#
_entry.id   AF-A0A0K9HA84-F1
#
_cell.length_a   1.000
_cell.length_b   1.000
_cell.length_c   1.000
_cell.angle_alpha   90.00
_cell.angle_beta   90.00
_cell.angle_gamma   90.00
#
_symmetry.space_group_name_H-M   'P 1'
#
loop_
_entity.id
_entity.type
_entity.pdbx_description
1 polymer ?
#
loop_
_entity_poly.entity_id
_entity_poly.type
_entity_poly.pdbx_seq_one_letter_code
_entity_poly.pdbx_strand_id
1 'polypeptide(L)'
;MLHKLVSAPINVVIKIAEKVKEEADKELYDLPTIQQKLIQLQMMYELGDIPQTAYEAKEEELLIRYEAAKRMEMAQWEQMAKKKGGELEDG
;
A
#
# COMPACT_ATOMS: atom_id res chain seq x y z
N MET A 1 -34.00 3.36 -19.70
CA MET A 1 -34.17 2.29 -18.70
C MET A 1 -32.80 1.73 -18.38
N LEU A 2 -32.38 1.88 -17.13
CA LEU A 2 -31.12 1.37 -16.58
C LEU A 2 -31.08 -0.17 -16.58
N HIS A 3 -29.87 -0.69 -16.35
CA HIS A 3 -29.55 -2.04 -15.86
C HIS A 3 -29.32 -3.12 -16.93
N LYS A 4 -28.06 -3.24 -17.35
CA LYS A 4 -27.30 -4.50 -17.22
C LYS A 4 -25.85 -4.18 -16.86
N LEU A 5 -25.65 -3.89 -15.58
CA LEU A 5 -24.34 -3.90 -14.94
C LEU A 5 -24.03 -5.36 -14.55
N VAL A 6 -22.75 -5.71 -14.62
CA VAL A 6 -22.08 -6.84 -13.96
C VAL A 6 -22.24 -8.22 -14.61
N SER A 7 -21.29 -8.55 -15.48
CA SER A 7 -20.86 -9.93 -15.74
C SER A 7 -19.35 -10.00 -16.00
N ALA A 8 -18.54 -9.62 -15.01
CA ALA A 8 -17.15 -10.06 -14.94
C ALA A 8 -17.08 -11.26 -13.99
N PRO A 9 -16.42 -12.38 -14.36
CA PRO A 9 -16.49 -13.61 -13.58
C PRO A 9 -15.74 -13.46 -12.25
N ILE A 10 -16.47 -13.61 -11.15
CA ILE A 10 -16.01 -13.54 -9.75
C ILE A 10 -14.98 -14.65 -9.40
N ASN A 11 -14.72 -15.59 -10.31
CA ASN A 11 -13.88 -16.77 -10.05
C ASN A 11 -12.35 -16.57 -10.21
N VAL A 12 -11.87 -15.34 -10.49
CA VAL A 12 -10.42 -15.08 -10.64
C VAL A 12 -9.72 -14.84 -9.29
N VAL A 13 -10.47 -14.62 -8.21
CA VAL A 13 -9.92 -14.11 -6.94
C VAL A 13 -9.16 -15.15 -6.09
N ILE A 14 -9.44 -16.45 -6.24
CA ILE A 14 -9.00 -17.45 -5.25
C ILE A 14 -7.59 -18.02 -5.52
N LYS A 15 -7.06 -17.94 -6.75
CA LYS A 15 -5.74 -18.52 -7.10
C LYS A 15 -4.52 -17.65 -6.75
N ILE A 16 -4.74 -16.48 -6.16
CA ILE A 16 -3.71 -15.47 -5.85
C ILE A 16 -3.37 -15.50 -4.34
N ALA A 17 -3.81 -16.50 -3.57
CA ALA A 17 -3.68 -16.45 -2.11
C ALA A 17 -2.29 -16.85 -1.56
N GLU A 18 -1.56 -17.77 -2.20
CA GLU A 18 -0.37 -18.39 -1.57
C GLU A 18 0.98 -17.88 -2.06
N LYS A 19 1.06 -17.38 -3.31
CA LYS A 19 2.31 -16.82 -3.88
C LYS A 19 2.43 -15.30 -3.74
N VAL A 20 1.40 -14.66 -3.20
CA VAL A 20 1.29 -13.22 -3.01
C VAL A 20 1.82 -12.78 -1.68
N LYS A 21 1.97 -13.64 -0.67
CA LYS A 21 2.31 -13.17 0.66
C LYS A 21 3.66 -12.42 0.72
N GLU A 22 4.72 -12.94 0.12
CA GLU A 22 6.04 -12.28 0.14
C GLU A 22 6.18 -11.12 -0.85
N GLU A 23 5.67 -11.27 -2.08
CA GLU A 23 5.72 -10.20 -3.08
C GLU A 23 4.70 -9.08 -2.79
N ALA A 24 3.55 -9.42 -2.24
CA ALA A 24 2.58 -8.43 -1.78
C ALA A 24 3.01 -7.79 -0.47
N ASP A 25 3.68 -8.44 0.46
CA ASP A 25 4.22 -7.70 1.62
C ASP A 25 5.22 -6.62 1.13
N LYS A 26 6.01 -6.90 0.09
CA LYS A 26 6.82 -5.87 -0.58
C LYS A 26 5.97 -4.80 -1.27
N GLU A 27 5.02 -5.15 -2.14
CA GLU A 27 4.18 -4.15 -2.85
C GLU A 27 3.17 -3.41 -1.94
N LEU A 28 2.76 -4.00 -0.83
CA LEU A 28 1.79 -3.45 0.13
C LEU A 28 2.44 -2.45 1.08
N TYR A 29 3.75 -2.60 1.33
CA TYR A 29 4.54 -1.71 2.19
C TYR A 29 5.63 -0.94 1.42
N ASP A 30 5.67 -1.02 0.09
CA ASP A 30 6.51 -0.16 -0.72
C ASP A 30 5.96 1.28 -0.71
N LEU A 31 6.72 2.18 -0.10
CA LEU A 31 6.31 3.59 0.07
C LEU A 31 5.98 4.28 -1.26
N PRO A 32 6.82 4.20 -2.32
CA PRO A 32 6.49 4.73 -3.64
C PRO A 32 5.16 4.20 -4.20
N THR A 33 4.93 2.90 -4.09
CA THR A 33 3.69 2.26 -4.57
C THR A 33 2.47 2.77 -3.81
N ILE A 34 2.54 2.89 -2.49
CA ILE A 34 1.42 3.42 -1.69
C ILE A 34 1.15 4.89 -2.06
N GLN A 35 2.19 5.70 -2.22
CA GLN A 35 2.06 7.11 -2.64
C GLN A 35 1.42 7.23 -4.02
N GLN A 36 1.82 6.39 -4.98
CA GLN A 36 1.22 6.37 -6.31
C GLN A 36 -0.27 6.00 -6.27
N LYS A 37 -0.63 5.02 -5.42
CA LYS A 37 -2.04 4.62 -5.23
C LYS A 37 -2.87 5.75 -4.62
N LEU A 38 -2.34 6.51 -3.66
CA LEU A 38 -3.00 7.69 -3.09
C LEU A 38 -3.25 8.78 -4.15
N ILE A 39 -2.25 9.07 -4.99
CA ILE A 39 -2.39 10.05 -6.09
C ILE A 39 -3.46 9.63 -7.08
N GLN A 40 -3.46 8.35 -7.49
CA GLN A 40 -4.47 7.81 -8.41
C GLN A 40 -5.88 7.87 -7.82
N LEU A 41 -6.02 7.55 -6.53
CA LEU A 41 -7.28 7.60 -5.81
C LEU A 41 -7.84 9.03 -5.75
N GLN A 42 -6.99 10.02 -5.45
CA GLN A 42 -7.35 11.45 -5.47
C GLN A 42 -7.82 11.89 -6.86
N MET A 43 -7.07 11.53 -7.91
CA MET A 43 -7.44 11.86 -9.28
C MET A 43 -8.80 11.26 -9.67
N MET A 44 -9.07 10.00 -9.32
CA MET A 44 -10.36 9.37 -9.58
C MET A 44 -11.51 10.09 -8.85
N TYR A 45 -11.29 10.55 -7.63
CA TYR A 45 -12.28 11.34 -6.89
C TYR A 45 -12.50 12.72 -7.53
N GLU A 46 -11.43 13.43 -7.88
CA GLU A 46 -11.49 14.74 -8.53
C GLU A 46 -12.19 14.71 -9.90
N LEU A 47 -12.02 13.62 -10.65
CA LEU A 47 -12.72 13.40 -11.93
C LEU A 47 -14.17 12.94 -11.76
N GLY A 48 -14.60 12.63 -10.53
CA GLY A 48 -15.94 12.12 -10.23
C GLY A 48 -16.15 10.65 -10.59
N ASP A 49 -15.07 9.88 -10.81
CA ASP A 49 -15.13 8.45 -11.12
C ASP A 49 -15.58 7.62 -9.90
N ILE A 50 -15.34 8.12 -8.69
CA ILE A 50 -15.75 7.50 -7.42
C ILE A 50 -16.45 8.49 -6.49
N PRO A 51 -17.42 8.04 -5.67
CA PRO A 51 -18.04 8.87 -4.66
C PRO A 51 -17.09 9.11 -3.48
N GLN A 52 -17.30 10.22 -2.75
CA GLN A 52 -16.53 10.60 -1.57
C GLN A 52 -16.39 9.47 -0.54
N THR A 53 -17.47 8.74 -0.27
CA THR A 53 -17.44 7.64 0.72
C THR A 53 -16.52 6.48 0.30
N ALA A 54 -16.40 6.21 -0.99
CA ALA A 54 -15.47 5.20 -1.51
C ALA A 54 -14.03 5.71 -1.51
N TYR A 55 -13.84 7.00 -1.78
CA TYR A 55 -12.55 7.67 -1.65
C TYR A 55 -12.02 7.59 -0.21
N GLU A 56 -12.80 8.07 0.76
CA GLU A 56 -12.39 8.16 2.18
C GLU A 56 -12.04 6.78 2.76
N ALA A 57 -12.89 5.76 2.51
CA ALA A 57 -12.62 4.40 2.98
C ALA A 57 -11.32 3.81 2.41
N LYS A 58 -11.00 4.13 1.15
CA LYS A 58 -9.78 3.61 0.51
C LYS A 58 -8.55 4.43 0.87
N GLU A 59 -8.71 5.73 1.07
CA GLU A 59 -7.66 6.63 1.53
C GLU A 59 -7.18 6.21 2.92
N GLU A 60 -8.10 5.96 3.85
CA GLU A 60 -7.77 5.48 5.20
C GLU A 60 -6.97 4.18 5.17
N GLU A 61 -7.38 3.20 4.37
CA GLU A 61 -6.66 1.93 4.19
C GLU A 61 -5.22 2.16 3.70
N LEU A 62 -5.03 3.05 2.72
CA LEU A 62 -3.72 3.35 2.15
C LEU A 62 -2.83 4.14 3.13
N LEU A 63 -3.41 5.07 3.90
CA LEU A 63 -2.68 5.85 4.92
C LEU A 63 -2.19 4.97 6.07
N ILE A 64 -3.01 4.03 6.54
CA ILE A 64 -2.58 3.06 7.57
C ILE A 64 -1.37 2.25 7.09
N ARG A 65 -1.36 1.83 5.82
CA ARG A 65 -0.22 1.12 5.22
C ARG A 65 1.00 2.01 5.08
N TYR A 66 0.81 3.26 4.65
CA TYR A 66 1.88 4.24 4.53
C TYR A 66 2.59 4.46 5.86
N GLU A 67 1.85 4.64 6.95
CA GLU A 67 2.43 4.82 8.27
C GLU A 67 3.21 3.58 8.74
N ALA A 68 2.66 2.39 8.52
CA ALA A 68 3.35 1.15 8.85
C ALA A 68 4.65 1.00 8.06
N ALA A 69 4.63 1.29 6.77
CA ALA A 69 5.82 1.29 5.91
C ALA A 69 6.87 2.30 6.39
N LYS A 70 6.45 3.53 6.74
CA LYS A 70 7.36 4.55 7.29
C LYS A 70 7.98 4.13 8.62
N ARG A 71 7.22 3.51 9.52
CA ARG A 71 7.74 2.99 10.79
C ARG A 71 8.81 1.92 10.56
N MET A 72 8.60 1.04 9.60
CA MET A 72 9.59 0.01 9.25
C MET A 72 10.87 0.61 8.64
N GLU A 73 10.75 1.58 7.72
CA GLU A 73 11.89 2.29 7.14
C GLU A 73 12.75 2.96 8.22
N MET A 74 12.12 3.70 9.15
CA MET A 74 12.82 4.35 10.26
C MET A 74 13.51 3.34 11.19
N ALA A 75 12.83 2.26 11.56
CA ALA A 75 13.40 1.22 12.42
C ALA A 75 14.61 0.51 11.77
N GLN A 76 14.59 0.35 10.44
CA GLN A 76 15.74 -0.18 9.70
C GLN A 76 16.91 0.81 9.70
N TRP A 77 16.65 2.10 9.49
CA TRP A 77 17.68 3.13 9.56
C TRP A 77 18.33 3.24 10.93
N GLU A 78 17.54 3.19 12.01
CA GLU A 78 18.06 3.20 13.38
C GLU A 78 18.97 1.99 13.68
N GLN A 79 18.59 0.80 13.20
CA GLN A 79 19.41 -0.40 13.34
C GLN A 79 20.73 -0.30 12.57
N MET A 80 20.69 0.21 11.33
CA MET A 80 21.90 0.43 10.54
C MET A 80 22.82 1.48 11.18
N ALA A 81 22.27 2.57 11.72
CA ALA A 81 23.03 3.59 12.42
C ALA A 81 23.70 3.04 13.69
N LYS A 82 22.99 2.23 14.49
CA LYS A 82 23.54 1.57 15.68
C LYS A 82 24.66 0.59 15.32
N LYS A 83 24.48 -0.23 14.28
CA LYS A 83 25.50 -1.19 13.83
C LYS A 83 26.78 -0.49 13.40
N LYS A 84 26.66 0.57 12.59
CA LYS A 84 27.81 1.37 12.12
C LYS A 84 28.50 2.14 13.26
N GLY A 85 27.77 2.55 14.28
CA GLY A 85 28.33 3.18 15.48
C GLY A 85 29.13 2.19 16.34
N GLY A 86 28.62 0.97 16.55
CA GLY A 86 29.33 -0.07 17.32
C GLY A 86 30.59 -0.59 16.64
N GLU A 87 30.58 -0.72 15.30
CA GLU A 87 31.78 -1.13 14.52
C GLU A 87 32.95 -0.11 14.60
N LEU A 88 32.70 1.14 15.04
CA LEU A 88 33.73 2.18 15.21
C LEU A 88 34.29 2.25 16.64
N GLU A 89 33.62 1.66 17.63
CA GLU A 89 34.08 1.65 19.03
C GLU A 89 34.92 0.39 19.37
N ASP A 90 34.78 -0.68 18.59
CA ASP A 90 35.45 -1.97 18.80
C ASP A 90 36.76 -2.17 17.97
N GLY A 91 37.24 -1.15 17.25
CA GLY A 91 38.43 -1.20 16.38
C GLY A 91 39.56 -0.26 16.83
#